data_AF-A0A5Z4LHS2-F1
#
_entry.id   AF-A0A5Z4LHS2-F1
#
_cell.length_a   1.000
_cell.length_b   1.000
_cell.length_c   1.000
_cell.angle_alpha   90.00
_cell.angle_beta   90.00
_cell.angle_gamma   90.00
#
_symmetry.space_group_name_H-M   'P 1'
#
loop_
_entity.id
_entity.type
_entity.pdbx_description
1 polymer ?
#
loop_
_entity_poly.entity_id
_entity_poly.type
_entity_poly.pdbx_seq_one_letter_code
_entity_poly.pdbx_strand_id
1 'polypeptide(L)'
;MNQTLNKSIKEKIIDNALAKAGIPQRKKNLRDARADWAERVRLAAIGGPETEAEVLKTEKKIAALIAKLPEELRTNYTFVRYDSDIYLNLAGSRVRAYFNGNYRGHEQGEPDPIRKIAPYEYTLLAD
;
A
#
# COMPACT_ATOMS: atom_id res chain seq x y z
N MET A 1 -14.16 -16.57 -48.87
CA MET A 1 -13.67 -15.33 -48.24
C MET A 1 -13.33 -15.64 -46.78
N ASN A 2 -12.07 -15.56 -46.38
CA ASN A 2 -11.72 -15.65 -44.95
C ASN A 2 -12.16 -14.35 -44.27
N GLN A 3 -13.18 -14.41 -43.42
CA GLN A 3 -13.55 -13.28 -42.58
C GLN A 3 -12.51 -13.15 -41.47
N THR A 4 -11.50 -12.32 -41.68
CA THR A 4 -10.51 -11.99 -40.66
C THR A 4 -11.17 -11.11 -39.60
N LEU A 5 -11.28 -11.60 -38.37
CA LEU A 5 -11.78 -10.82 -37.25
C LEU A 5 -10.92 -9.55 -37.08
N ASN A 6 -11.57 -8.39 -36.95
CA ASN A 6 -10.88 -7.14 -36.64
C ASN A 6 -10.38 -7.15 -35.18
N LYS A 7 -9.43 -6.25 -34.86
CA LYS A 7 -8.78 -6.18 -33.54
C LYS A 7 -9.79 -6.03 -32.39
N SER A 8 -10.78 -5.14 -32.54
CA SER A 8 -11.78 -4.87 -31.51
C SER A 8 -12.62 -6.10 -31.16
N ILE A 9 -13.00 -6.92 -32.15
CA ILE A 9 -13.75 -8.15 -31.90
C ILE A 9 -12.89 -9.18 -31.17
N LYS A 10 -11.60 -9.30 -31.55
CA LYS A 10 -10.66 -10.19 -30.86
C LYS A 10 -10.47 -9.80 -29.39
N GLU A 11 -10.33 -8.51 -29.10
CA GLU A 11 -10.23 -7.99 -27.73
C GLU A 11 -11.47 -8.32 -26.91
N LYS A 12 -12.68 -8.10 -27.45
CA LYS A 12 -13.94 -8.47 -26.77
C LYS A 12 -14.05 -9.96 -26.46
N ILE A 13 -13.59 -10.82 -27.37
CA ILE A 13 -13.58 -12.28 -27.13
C ILE A 13 -12.66 -12.61 -25.95
N ILE A 14 -11.48 -12.00 -25.90
CA ILE A 14 -10.52 -12.19 -24.80
C ILE A 14 -11.11 -11.68 -23.49
N ASP A 15 -11.66 -10.46 -23.46
CA ASP A 15 -12.24 -9.86 -22.26
C ASP A 15 -13.38 -10.71 -21.70
N ASN A 16 -14.26 -11.21 -22.57
CA ASN A 16 -15.35 -12.11 -22.17
C ASN A 16 -14.82 -13.44 -21.62
N ALA A 17 -13.77 -14.00 -22.22
CA ALA A 17 -13.14 -15.22 -21.72
C ALA A 17 -12.49 -15.01 -20.34
N LEU A 18 -11.78 -13.89 -20.16
CA LEU A 18 -11.18 -13.51 -18.88
C LEU A 18 -12.23 -13.28 -17.79
N ALA A 19 -13.33 -12.60 -18.13
CA ALA A 19 -14.45 -12.37 -17.24
C ALA A 19 -15.12 -13.69 -16.83
N LYS A 20 -15.37 -14.59 -17.79
CA LYS A 20 -15.93 -15.93 -17.52
C LYS A 20 -15.01 -16.79 -16.65
N ALA A 21 -13.69 -16.65 -16.81
CA ALA A 21 -12.70 -17.31 -15.96
C ALA A 21 -12.60 -16.70 -14.55
N GLY A 22 -13.27 -15.58 -14.29
CA GLY A 22 -13.25 -14.87 -13.00
C GLY A 22 -11.89 -14.23 -12.67
N ILE A 23 -11.01 -14.08 -13.66
CA ILE A 23 -9.64 -13.55 -13.46
C ILE A 23 -9.65 -12.14 -12.87
N PRO A 24 -10.47 -11.18 -13.37
CA PRO A 24 -10.54 -9.84 -12.79
C PRO A 24 -10.90 -9.86 -11.29
N GLN A 25 -11.88 -10.68 -10.91
CA GLN A 25 -12.30 -10.78 -9.51
C GLN A 25 -11.22 -11.43 -8.63
N ARG A 26 -10.54 -12.47 -9.12
CA ARG A 26 -9.42 -13.11 -8.39
C ARG A 26 -8.27 -12.15 -8.18
N LYS A 27 -7.92 -11.34 -9.19
CA LYS A 27 -6.89 -10.29 -9.05
C LYS A 27 -7.27 -9.26 -8.00
N LYS A 28 -8.52 -8.78 -8.02
CA LYS A 28 -9.05 -7.86 -7.00
C LYS A 28 -8.94 -8.46 -5.60
N ASN A 29 -9.45 -9.67 -5.39
CA ASN A 29 -9.42 -10.34 -4.09
C ASN A 29 -7.98 -10.54 -3.58
N LEU A 30 -7.04 -10.88 -4.47
CA LEU A 30 -5.64 -11.05 -4.10
C LEU A 30 -5.00 -9.73 -3.68
N ARG A 31 -5.34 -8.63 -4.35
CA ARG A 31 -4.87 -7.29 -3.98
C ARG A 31 -5.42 -6.88 -2.62
N ASP A 32 -6.73 -7.06 -2.40
CA ASP A 32 -7.39 -6.75 -1.12
C ASP A 32 -6.75 -7.56 0.01
N ALA A 33 -6.51 -8.86 -0.20
CA ALA A 33 -5.84 -9.73 0.78
C ALA A 33 -4.40 -9.29 1.11
N ARG A 34 -3.64 -8.79 0.13
CA ARG A 34 -2.31 -8.23 0.36
C ARG A 34 -2.36 -6.92 1.13
N ALA A 35 -3.31 -6.04 0.82
CA ALA A 35 -3.49 -4.78 1.54
C ALA A 35 -3.85 -5.04 3.01
N ASP A 36 -4.78 -5.97 3.27
CA ASP A 36 -5.14 -6.38 4.62
C ASP A 36 -3.97 -6.99 5.38
N TRP A 37 -3.17 -7.83 4.71
CA TRP A 37 -1.98 -8.41 5.31
C TRP A 37 -0.91 -7.34 5.61
N ALA A 38 -0.64 -6.43 4.67
CA ALA A 38 0.29 -5.33 4.87
C ALA A 38 -0.12 -4.46 6.06
N GLU A 39 -1.43 -4.21 6.24
CA GLU A 39 -1.95 -3.47 7.38
C GLU A 39 -1.72 -4.19 8.71
N ARG A 40 -1.98 -5.49 8.77
CA ARG A 40 -1.72 -6.28 10.00
C ARG A 40 -0.26 -6.25 10.39
N VAL A 41 0.65 -6.45 9.42
CA VAL A 41 2.08 -6.41 9.70
C VAL A 41 2.53 -5.00 10.09
N ARG A 42 2.02 -3.95 9.44
CA ARG A 42 2.28 -2.55 9.81
C ARG A 42 1.90 -2.27 11.26
N LEU A 43 0.70 -2.67 11.67
CA LEU A 43 0.23 -2.48 13.05
C LEU A 43 1.09 -3.27 14.04
N ALA A 44 1.42 -4.53 13.74
CA ALA A 44 2.33 -5.32 14.56
C ALA A 44 3.71 -4.66 14.70
N ALA A 45 4.24 -4.11 13.60
CA ALA A 45 5.53 -3.41 13.57
C ALA A 45 5.54 -2.11 14.40
N ILE A 46 4.41 -1.43 14.50
CA ILE A 46 4.26 -0.22 15.32
C ILE A 46 4.13 -0.56 16.81
N GLY A 47 3.65 -1.76 17.16
CA GLY A 47 3.25 -2.12 18.51
C GLY A 47 1.74 -2.12 18.75
N GLY A 48 0.95 -2.02 17.68
CA GLY A 48 -0.51 -2.09 17.69
C GLY A 48 -1.22 -0.76 17.47
N PRO A 49 -2.56 -0.78 17.37
CA PRO A 49 -3.37 0.40 17.09
C PRO A 49 -3.34 1.45 18.22
N GLU A 50 -3.15 1.02 19.47
CA GLU A 50 -3.02 1.94 20.61
C GLU A 50 -1.73 2.78 20.52
N THR A 51 -0.62 2.14 20.15
CA THR A 51 0.65 2.85 19.92
C THR A 51 0.54 3.81 18.74
N GLU A 52 -0.12 3.41 17.64
CA GLU A 52 -0.40 4.31 16.51
C GLU A 52 -1.21 5.55 16.96
N ALA A 53 -2.24 5.36 17.78
CA ALA A 53 -3.05 6.47 18.28
C ALA A 53 -2.23 7.47 19.12
N GLU A 54 -1.33 6.99 19.99
CA GLU A 54 -0.45 7.87 20.77
C GLU A 54 0.62 8.56 19.92
N VAL A 55 1.13 7.91 18.86
CA VAL A 55 2.00 8.56 17.85
C VAL A 55 1.25 9.71 17.17
N LEU A 56 0.03 9.48 16.67
CA LEU A 56 -0.80 10.50 16.00
C LEU A 56 -1.13 11.68 16.92
N LYS A 57 -1.44 11.39 18.18
CA LYS A 57 -1.67 12.42 19.22
C LYS A 57 -0.42 13.26 19.47
N THR A 58 0.75 12.62 19.47
CA THR A 58 2.03 13.31 19.64
C THR A 58 2.38 14.14 18.41
N GLU A 59 2.17 13.63 17.19
CA GLU A 59 2.32 14.37 15.94
C GLU A 59 1.46 15.64 15.93
N LYS A 60 0.20 15.54 16.37
CA LYS A 60 -0.70 16.69 16.48
C LYS A 60 -0.19 17.75 17.46
N LYS A 61 0.37 17.34 18.61
CA LYS A 61 0.97 18.26 19.57
C LYS A 61 2.18 18.98 18.97
N ILE A 62 3.03 18.26 18.24
CA ILE A 62 4.20 18.82 17.56
C ILE A 62 3.74 19.83 16.49
N ALA A 63 2.75 19.49 15.66
CA ALA A 63 2.19 20.40 14.65
C ALA A 63 1.66 21.70 15.27
N ALA A 64 0.98 21.61 16.43
CA ALA A 64 0.51 22.78 17.16
C ALA A 64 1.64 23.66 17.71
N LEU A 65 2.80 23.08 18.04
CA LEU A 65 3.99 23.84 18.44
C LEU A 65 4.66 24.51 17.23
N ILE A 66 4.80 23.82 16.10
CA ILE A 66 5.36 24.38 14.86
C ILE A 66 4.52 25.56 14.37
N ALA A 67 3.20 25.48 14.49
CA ALA A 67 2.29 26.55 14.07
C ALA A 67 2.53 27.89 14.81
N LYS A 68 3.23 27.87 15.95
CA LYS A 68 3.62 29.10 16.68
C LYS A 68 4.86 29.79 16.09
N LEU A 69 5.61 29.11 15.24
CA LEU A 69 6.76 29.68 14.55
C LEU A 69 6.31 30.54 13.35
N PRO A 70 7.09 31.57 12.96
CA PRO A 70 6.89 32.27 11.69
C PRO A 70 6.82 31.30 10.51
N GLU A 71 5.95 31.55 9.54
CA GLU A 71 5.68 30.62 8.43
C GLU A 71 6.94 30.35 7.59
N GLU A 72 7.77 31.38 7.42
CA GLU A 72 9.03 31.35 6.66
C GLU A 72 10.08 30.41 7.28
N LEU A 73 9.92 30.07 8.56
CA LEU A 73 10.81 29.17 9.29
C LEU A 73 10.23 27.76 9.45
N ARG A 74 9.02 27.49 8.95
CA ARG A 74 8.39 26.17 9.03
C ARG A 74 8.91 25.25 7.93
N THR A 75 9.00 23.96 8.25
CA THR A 75 9.32 22.91 7.28
C THR A 75 8.05 22.19 6.83
N ASN A 76 8.03 21.74 5.58
CA ASN A 76 6.96 20.91 5.03
C ASN A 76 7.18 19.41 5.33
N TYR A 77 8.31 19.04 5.94
CA TYR A 77 8.60 17.66 6.33
C TYR A 77 7.93 17.33 7.67
N THR A 78 7.25 16.17 7.74
CA THR A 78 6.76 15.62 9.01
C THR A 78 7.88 14.89 9.75
N PHE A 79 7.83 14.93 11.08
CA PHE A 79 8.73 14.20 11.97
C PHE A 79 8.38 12.70 12.07
N VAL A 80 7.16 12.33 11.67
CA VAL A 80 6.69 10.95 11.65
C VAL A 80 6.83 10.41 10.23
N ARG A 81 7.39 9.21 10.09
CA ARG A 81 7.52 8.59 8.76
C ARG A 81 6.16 8.13 8.26
N TYR A 82 5.75 8.68 7.12
CA TYR A 82 4.67 8.15 6.29
C TYR A 82 5.26 7.54 5.03
N ASP A 83 4.84 6.33 4.69
CA ASP A 83 5.27 5.67 3.46
C ASP A 83 4.14 4.84 2.86
N SER A 84 4.31 4.40 1.61
CA SER A 84 3.38 3.54 0.88
C SER A 84 3.61 2.05 1.08
N ASP A 85 4.72 1.69 1.72
CA ASP A 85 5.09 0.32 2.04
C ASP A 85 5.89 0.20 3.33
N ILE A 86 5.99 -1.04 3.80
CA ILE A 86 6.93 -1.46 4.85
C ILE A 86 7.88 -2.52 4.29
N TYR A 87 9.17 -2.39 4.60
CA TYR A 87 10.14 -3.44 4.34
C TYR A 87 10.06 -4.50 5.43
N LEU A 88 9.91 -5.74 5.02
CA LEU A 88 9.83 -6.89 5.92
C LEU A 88 11.04 -7.78 5.70
N ASN A 89 11.73 -8.09 6.78
CA ASN A 89 12.67 -9.19 6.82
C ASN A 89 11.92 -10.45 7.27
N LEU A 90 11.76 -11.39 6.34
CA LEU A 90 11.12 -12.70 6.53
C LEU A 90 12.21 -13.77 6.46
N ALA A 91 12.78 -14.14 7.61
CA ALA A 91 13.83 -15.17 7.72
C ALA A 91 15.00 -14.98 6.72
N GLY A 92 15.45 -13.74 6.53
CA GLY A 92 16.55 -13.40 5.62
C GLY A 92 16.11 -13.00 4.20
N SER A 93 14.81 -13.10 3.88
CA SER A 93 14.25 -12.58 2.64
C SER A 93 13.63 -11.20 2.85
N ARG A 94 13.98 -10.22 2.00
CA ARG A 94 13.42 -8.86 2.06
C ARG A 94 12.21 -8.73 1.15
N VAL A 95 11.05 -8.44 1.74
CA VAL A 95 9.78 -8.25 1.05
C VAL A 95 9.28 -6.83 1.26
N ARG A 96 8.69 -6.21 0.23
CA ARG A 96 7.95 -4.94 0.36
C ARG A 96 6.47 -5.25 0.44
N ALA A 97 5.83 -4.83 1.52
CA ALA A 97 4.38 -4.94 1.69
C ALA A 97 3.73 -3.59 1.41
N TYR A 98 3.13 -3.44 0.23
CA TYR A 98 2.48 -2.19 -0.19
C TYR A 98 1.08 -2.05 0.42
N PHE A 99 0.77 -0.87 0.97
CA PHE A 99 -0.50 -0.62 1.67
C PHE A 99 -1.71 -0.52 0.74
N ASN A 100 -1.51 -0.38 -0.57
CA ASN A 100 -2.56 -0.47 -1.58
C ASN A 100 -2.75 -1.89 -2.14
N GLY A 101 -1.98 -2.88 -1.64
CA GLY A 101 -2.06 -4.27 -2.08
C GLY A 101 -1.33 -4.58 -3.39
N ASN A 102 -0.63 -3.61 -3.98
CA ASN A 102 0.17 -3.86 -5.18
C ASN A 102 1.28 -4.87 -4.89
N TYR A 103 1.64 -5.66 -5.91
CA TYR A 103 2.82 -6.51 -5.91
C TYR A 103 4.12 -5.69 -6.05
N ARG A 104 4.05 -4.51 -6.70
CA ARG A 104 5.19 -3.62 -6.93
C ARG A 104 4.80 -2.16 -6.72
N GLY A 105 5.80 -1.28 -6.65
CA GLY A 105 5.58 0.16 -6.43
C GLY A 105 4.72 0.84 -7.49
N HIS A 106 4.61 0.28 -8.69
CA HIS A 106 3.67 0.72 -9.71
C HIS A 106 3.13 -0.48 -10.49
N GLU A 107 1.82 -0.48 -10.72
CA GLU A 107 1.13 -1.41 -11.62
C GLU A 107 0.12 -0.63 -12.46
N GLN A 108 0.08 -0.92 -13.76
CA GLN A 108 -0.75 -0.17 -14.70
C GLN A 108 -2.24 -0.42 -14.43
N GLY A 109 -3.00 0.65 -14.20
CA GLY A 109 -4.44 0.56 -13.92
C GLY A 109 -4.77 0.10 -12.50
N GLU A 110 -3.77 0.02 -11.62
CA GLU A 110 -3.94 -0.32 -10.21
C GLU A 110 -4.05 0.94 -9.34
N PRO A 111 -4.53 0.82 -8.07
CA PRO A 111 -4.75 1.97 -7.20
C PRO A 111 -3.47 2.76 -6.88
N ASP A 112 -3.65 4.06 -6.67
CA ASP A 112 -2.57 4.94 -6.21
C ASP A 112 -1.95 4.48 -4.88
N PRO A 113 -0.70 4.85 -4.59
CA PRO A 113 -0.06 4.55 -3.32
C PRO A 113 -0.84 5.14 -2.13
N ILE A 114 -1.11 4.33 -1.12
CA ILE A 114 -1.73 4.76 0.14
C ILE A 114 -0.62 4.99 1.16
N ARG A 115 -0.44 6.23 1.63
CA ARG A 115 0.57 6.56 2.64
C ARG A 115 0.03 6.37 4.06
N LYS A 116 0.77 5.64 4.89
CA LYS A 116 0.45 5.40 6.30
C LYS A 116 1.68 5.57 7.18
N ILE A 117 1.48 5.82 8.47
CA ILE A 117 2.55 5.73 9.46
C ILE A 117 3.10 4.32 9.45
N ALA A 118 4.40 4.19 9.26
CA ALA A 118 5.07 2.89 9.28
C ALA A 118 6.56 3.04 9.63
N PRO A 119 7.13 2.09 10.38
CA PRO A 119 8.58 1.90 10.44
C PRO A 119 9.14 1.65 9.03
N TYR A 120 10.41 2.00 8.81
CA TYR A 120 11.09 1.70 7.55
C TYR A 120 11.18 0.19 7.31
N GLU A 121 11.62 -0.54 8.31
CA GLU A 121 11.84 -1.98 8.26
C GLU A 121 11.35 -2.65 9.53
N TYR A 122 10.87 -3.89 9.39
CA TYR A 122 10.45 -4.73 10.48
C TYR A 122 10.84 -6.18 10.22
N THR A 123 11.38 -6.86 11.24
CA THR A 123 11.66 -8.29 11.16
C THR A 123 10.47 -9.06 11.73
N LEU A 124 9.82 -9.85 10.87
CA LEU A 124 8.78 -10.76 11.32
C LEU A 124 9.47 -12.05 11.78
N LEU A 125 9.46 -12.30 13.08
CA LEU A 125 9.94 -13.56 13.64
C LEU A 125 8.90 -14.65 13.39
N ALA A 126 9.35 -15.88 13.16
CA ALA A 126 8.45 -17.03 13.18
C ALA A 126 8.06 -17.30 14.64
N ASP A 127 6.77 -17.57 14.87
CA ASP A 127 6.26 -18.05 16.16
C ASP A 127 6.85 -19.42 16.53
#